data_AF-A0A7W1KL00-F1
#
_entry.id   AF-A0A7W1KL00-F1
#
_cell.length_a   1.000
_cell.length_b   1.000
_cell.length_c   1.000
_cell.angle_alpha   90.00
_cell.angle_beta   90.00
_cell.angle_gamma   90.00
#
_symmetry.space_group_name_H-M   'P 1'
#
loop_
_entity.id
_entity.type
_entity.pdbx_description
1 polymer ?
#
loop_
_entity_poly.entity_id
_entity_poly.type
_entity_poly.pdbx_seq_one_letter_code
_entity_poly.pdbx_strand_id
1 'polypeptide(L)'
;MPTRQLLAHGVWTLLVLGWPSKVTAQAADAGASDAAALPRFTLHEIVAGRNDTLTRIPGRWAHAALAATPGSLATAAYHDAATRSGITPLTGKALAAERSYHVMGLYRRRELTAAARETLAAIRASLPADSTRVRFDHLFRPQGEWIIDLHDAALAWAQSRAPRIGWGTVGRSLASARWLDPRDSPAEEAVPRAIYGLTVLAATDSAAFRAVRADLWRADSVAATEVLLLLAGYSESQRWVADALRFFLTQPWIPGGGQGRSLADYLRDDWRRVGTSTAARALPEIRPHLFGYPQAVPHYGVPTALFRRLVRADNQSGRNWLKHHGEASLLRALRRLPAGDTSLVLLQFGSEAIRLTSVPRQSRESLNGFLEPGDAIAIDPGYSPLLALGTVVHEWQHLVFRQQQLEAFSRALPAHESPVVELPGIEPYLAEGFAEWSTDRILAPLIARWPLLALGELQKRAGLAQENAEDHHAIGYALVRAVAAELPDPPATTRLLLRHADQPTGIAAHGALRRAWRAFAGKPDRLFLVPASRILVPEVTFTIEDGLPNVVNSRILIPPRSKGAH
;
A
#
# COMPACT_ATOMS: atom_id res chain seq x y z
N MET A 1 22.18 23.23 -26.75
CA MET A 1 23.54 23.38 -27.30
C MET A 1 23.67 24.82 -27.81
N PRO A 2 24.77 25.55 -27.51
CA PRO A 2 26.13 25.13 -27.82
C PRO A 2 27.09 25.03 -26.62
N THR A 3 28.17 24.31 -26.91
CA THR A 3 29.37 23.92 -26.17
C THR A 3 30.32 25.07 -25.86
N ARG A 4 30.99 25.01 -24.70
CA ARG A 4 32.38 25.46 -24.51
C ARG A 4 33.10 24.57 -23.49
N GLN A 5 34.04 23.78 -23.98
CA GLN A 5 35.14 23.18 -23.23
C GLN A 5 36.28 24.19 -23.09
N LEU A 6 37.02 24.13 -21.98
CA LEU A 6 38.46 24.36 -21.95
C LEU A 6 39.07 23.54 -20.81
N LEU A 7 40.08 22.75 -21.19
CA LEU A 7 41.05 21.98 -20.40
C LEU A 7 41.93 22.97 -19.57
N ALA A 8 42.68 22.62 -18.52
CA ALA A 8 43.69 21.56 -18.45
C ALA A 8 44.34 21.47 -17.04
N HIS A 9 44.80 20.24 -16.74
CA HIS A 9 46.04 19.80 -16.06
C HIS A 9 46.36 20.10 -14.59
N GLY A 10 46.64 19.00 -13.87
CA GLY A 10 47.49 18.93 -12.68
C GLY A 10 47.54 17.52 -12.07
N VAL A 11 48.48 16.67 -12.53
CA VAL A 11 48.96 15.41 -11.90
C VAL A 11 50.48 15.62 -11.77
N TRP A 12 51.24 15.34 -10.70
CA TRP A 12 51.49 14.19 -9.81
C TRP A 12 52.21 14.76 -8.54
N THR A 13 52.29 14.13 -7.36
CA THR A 13 53.30 13.10 -7.02
C THR A 13 53.12 12.63 -5.56
N LEU A 14 53.38 11.34 -5.33
CA LEU A 14 53.46 10.62 -4.06
C LEU A 14 54.54 11.14 -3.09
N LEU A 15 54.32 10.93 -1.79
CA LEU A 15 55.37 10.62 -0.82
C LEU A 15 54.86 9.59 0.20
N VAL A 16 55.55 8.45 0.25
CA VAL A 16 55.43 7.36 1.22
C VAL A 16 56.49 7.57 2.29
N LEU A 17 56.17 7.32 3.58
CA LEU A 17 56.99 6.57 4.56
C LEU A 17 56.40 6.69 5.98
N GLY A 18 56.22 5.55 6.66
CA GLY A 18 55.91 5.46 8.10
C GLY A 18 55.22 4.15 8.50
N TRP A 19 56.01 3.15 8.91
CA TRP A 19 55.58 1.83 9.42
C TRP A 19 55.49 1.81 10.97
N PRO A 20 54.99 0.73 11.62
CA PRO A 20 53.90 0.80 12.60
C PRO A 20 54.34 0.89 14.07
N SER A 21 53.55 1.59 14.89
CA SER A 21 53.60 1.46 16.35
C SER A 21 52.58 0.42 16.82
N LYS A 22 53.08 -0.70 17.34
CA LYS A 22 52.31 -1.66 18.14
C LYS A 22 51.81 -0.95 19.39
N VAL A 23 50.51 -0.66 19.47
CA VAL A 23 49.84 -0.37 20.74
C VAL A 23 49.11 -1.65 21.16
N THR A 24 49.66 -2.29 22.18
CA THR A 24 49.06 -3.39 22.91
C THR A 24 47.69 -2.98 23.44
N ALA A 25 46.64 -3.67 23.01
CA ALA A 25 45.31 -3.55 23.61
C ALA A 25 45.38 -3.99 25.07
N GLN A 26 45.30 -3.02 25.98
CA GLN A 26 45.12 -3.24 27.41
C GLN A 26 43.67 -3.70 27.60
N ALA A 27 43.48 -4.88 28.18
CA ALA A 27 42.15 -5.41 28.49
C ALA A 27 41.42 -4.43 29.43
N ALA A 28 40.26 -3.94 29.02
CA ALA A 28 39.43 -3.09 29.85
C ALA A 28 38.80 -3.91 30.98
N ASP A 29 38.88 -3.37 32.19
CA ASP A 29 38.31 -3.88 33.43
C ASP A 29 36.85 -4.33 33.26
N ALA A 30 36.61 -5.61 33.56
CA ALA A 30 35.30 -6.18 33.75
C ALA A 30 34.72 -5.67 35.08
N GLY A 31 34.13 -4.46 35.08
CA GLY A 31 33.52 -3.93 36.30
C GLY A 31 32.79 -2.59 36.22
N ALA A 32 32.80 -1.89 35.08
CA ALA A 32 32.11 -0.60 34.96
C ALA A 32 30.61 -0.78 34.61
N SER A 33 29.78 -0.67 35.66
CA SER A 33 28.33 -0.35 35.66
C SER A 33 27.59 -0.40 34.31
N ASP A 34 26.88 -1.51 34.09
CA ASP A 34 25.98 -1.74 32.94
C ASP A 34 24.82 -0.70 32.85
N ALA A 35 24.63 0.15 33.87
CA ALA A 35 23.61 1.18 33.92
C ALA A 35 24.01 2.49 33.20
N ALA A 36 25.29 2.72 32.91
CA ALA A 36 25.77 3.91 32.21
C ALA A 36 25.91 3.72 30.68
N ALA A 37 25.76 2.49 30.18
CA ALA A 37 25.86 2.20 28.75
C ALA A 37 24.58 2.61 28.01
N LEU A 38 24.71 3.27 26.86
CA LEU A 38 23.59 3.55 25.96
C LEU A 38 22.82 2.26 25.59
N PRO A 39 21.48 2.30 25.45
CA PRO A 39 20.71 1.19 24.90
C PRO A 39 21.31 0.69 23.59
N ARG A 40 21.72 -0.59 23.53
CA ARG A 40 22.36 -1.20 22.36
C ARG A 40 21.53 -2.35 21.80
N PHE A 41 21.44 -2.40 20.48
CA PHE A 41 20.68 -3.39 19.74
C PHE A 41 21.44 -3.88 18.52
N THR A 42 21.13 -5.10 18.08
CA THR A 42 21.54 -5.65 16.79
C THR A 42 20.30 -6.02 16.00
N LEU A 43 20.19 -5.47 14.78
CA LEU A 43 19.29 -5.93 13.75
C LEU A 43 20.03 -7.00 12.94
N HIS A 44 19.55 -8.24 12.98
CA HIS A 44 20.05 -9.36 12.19
C HIS A 44 19.92 -9.10 10.69
N GLU A 45 20.79 -9.74 9.90
CA GLU A 45 20.76 -9.60 8.45
C GLU A 45 19.41 -10.10 7.89
N ILE A 46 18.80 -9.32 7.00
CA ILE A 46 17.52 -9.66 6.38
C ILE A 46 17.74 -9.85 4.89
N VAL A 47 17.35 -11.02 4.40
CA VAL A 47 17.18 -11.28 2.97
C VAL A 47 15.69 -11.32 2.69
N ALA A 48 15.22 -10.54 1.72
CA ALA A 48 13.79 -10.50 1.39
C ALA A 48 13.56 -10.48 -0.12
N GLY A 49 12.40 -10.99 -0.52
CA GLY A 49 11.96 -11.04 -1.92
C GLY A 49 12.26 -12.37 -2.60
N ARG A 50 12.29 -12.38 -3.92
CA ARG A 50 12.44 -13.59 -4.75
C ARG A 50 13.47 -13.38 -5.86
N ASN A 51 14.19 -14.44 -6.19
CA ASN A 51 15.09 -14.48 -7.34
C ASN A 51 14.41 -14.96 -8.63
N ASP A 52 13.33 -15.73 -8.52
CA ASP A 52 12.65 -16.28 -9.69
C ASP A 52 11.75 -15.22 -10.33
N THR A 53 11.85 -15.09 -11.65
CA THR A 53 10.96 -14.27 -12.48
C THR A 53 9.68 -15.00 -12.89
N LEU A 54 9.53 -16.27 -12.49
CA LEU A 54 8.43 -17.12 -12.88
C LEU A 54 7.79 -17.78 -11.66
N THR A 55 6.47 -17.69 -11.58
CA THR A 55 5.65 -18.48 -10.64
C THR A 55 4.98 -19.61 -11.40
N ARG A 56 5.04 -20.82 -10.84
CA ARG A 56 4.42 -22.02 -11.42
C ARG A 56 3.08 -22.29 -10.76
N ILE A 57 2.01 -22.32 -11.57
CA ILE A 57 0.68 -22.71 -11.13
C ILE A 57 0.35 -24.09 -11.71
N PRO A 58 -0.07 -25.05 -10.86
CA PRO A 58 -0.45 -26.39 -11.30
C PRO A 58 -1.46 -26.38 -12.46
N GLY A 59 -1.19 -27.13 -13.52
CA GLY A 59 -1.96 -27.08 -14.77
C GLY A 59 -3.45 -27.34 -14.58
N ARG A 60 -3.79 -28.36 -13.77
CA ARG A 60 -5.18 -28.68 -13.43
C ARG A 60 -5.96 -27.50 -12.83
N TRP A 61 -5.29 -26.67 -12.03
CA TRP A 61 -5.90 -25.53 -11.36
C TRP A 61 -6.05 -24.36 -12.34
N ALA A 62 -4.99 -24.05 -13.08
CA ALA A 62 -5.02 -22.98 -14.08
C ALA A 62 -6.11 -23.22 -15.15
N HIS A 63 -6.25 -24.46 -15.63
CA HIS A 63 -7.29 -24.78 -16.61
C HIS A 63 -8.70 -24.75 -16.01
N ALA A 64 -8.90 -25.19 -14.77
CA ALA A 64 -10.17 -25.06 -14.08
C ALA A 64 -10.58 -23.58 -13.90
N ALA A 65 -9.62 -22.72 -13.56
CA ALA A 65 -9.83 -21.27 -13.41
C ALA A 65 -10.27 -20.60 -14.72
N LEU A 66 -9.57 -20.88 -15.81
CA LEU A 66 -9.90 -20.34 -17.13
C LEU A 66 -11.26 -20.83 -17.64
N ALA A 67 -11.65 -22.07 -17.30
CA ALA A 67 -12.96 -22.60 -17.65
C ALA A 67 -14.09 -21.96 -16.82
N ALA A 68 -13.85 -21.66 -15.54
CA ALA A 68 -14.86 -21.14 -14.62
C ALA A 68 -15.04 -19.62 -14.66
N THR A 69 -14.02 -18.87 -15.08
CA THR A 69 -14.04 -17.39 -15.08
C THR A 69 -13.47 -16.85 -16.40
N PRO A 70 -14.31 -16.68 -17.43
CA PRO A 70 -13.91 -15.99 -18.65
C PRO A 70 -13.51 -14.54 -18.34
N GLY A 71 -12.56 -13.98 -19.08
CA GLY A 71 -12.14 -12.58 -18.92
C GLY A 71 -13.29 -11.57 -19.05
N SER A 72 -14.37 -11.92 -19.76
CA SER A 72 -15.59 -11.12 -19.87
C SER A 72 -16.33 -10.90 -18.55
N LEU A 73 -16.08 -11.71 -17.51
CA LEU A 73 -16.79 -11.62 -16.24
C LEU A 73 -16.42 -10.35 -15.45
N ALA A 74 -15.15 -9.93 -15.49
CA ALA A 74 -14.71 -8.69 -14.85
C ALA A 74 -15.39 -7.46 -15.47
N THR A 75 -15.41 -7.40 -16.81
CA THR A 75 -16.10 -6.34 -17.56
C THR A 75 -17.61 -6.37 -17.31
N ALA A 76 -18.25 -7.54 -17.31
CA ALA A 76 -19.68 -7.64 -17.05
C ALA A 76 -20.06 -7.16 -15.64
N ALA A 77 -19.30 -7.53 -14.61
CA ALA A 77 -19.53 -7.08 -13.24
C ALA A 77 -19.35 -5.57 -13.09
N TYR A 78 -18.33 -4.99 -13.73
CA TYR A 78 -18.14 -3.54 -13.78
C TYR A 78 -19.32 -2.82 -14.47
N HIS A 79 -19.75 -3.31 -15.64
CA HIS A 79 -20.87 -2.72 -16.37
C HIS A 79 -22.18 -2.76 -15.56
N ASP A 80 -22.46 -3.87 -14.89
CA ASP A 80 -23.64 -3.98 -14.02
C ASP A 80 -23.58 -2.96 -12.87
N ALA A 81 -22.47 -2.91 -12.13
CA ALA A 81 -22.30 -1.98 -11.01
C ALA A 81 -22.41 -0.51 -11.45
N ALA A 82 -21.80 -0.14 -12.59
CA ALA A 82 -21.91 1.20 -13.16
C ALA A 82 -23.37 1.53 -13.52
N THR A 83 -24.04 0.64 -14.26
CA THR A 83 -25.45 0.83 -14.68
C THR A 83 -26.38 1.01 -13.47
N ARG A 84 -26.25 0.16 -12.45
CA ARG A 84 -27.05 0.25 -11.22
C ARG A 84 -26.73 1.49 -10.38
N SER A 85 -25.58 2.12 -10.61
CA SER A 85 -25.19 3.38 -9.98
C SER A 85 -25.61 4.61 -10.81
N GLY A 86 -26.31 4.42 -11.93
CA GLY A 86 -26.66 5.51 -12.85
C GLY A 86 -25.47 6.06 -13.63
N ILE A 87 -24.39 5.29 -13.76
CA ILE A 87 -23.15 5.66 -14.44
C ILE A 87 -23.03 4.88 -15.75
N THR A 88 -22.74 5.58 -16.83
CA THR A 88 -22.43 4.95 -18.13
C THR A 88 -21.05 4.31 -18.03
N PRO A 89 -20.91 2.99 -18.25
CA PRO A 89 -19.63 2.30 -18.15
C PRO A 89 -18.60 2.84 -19.14
N LEU A 90 -17.34 2.95 -18.72
CA LEU A 90 -16.23 3.21 -19.63
C LEU A 90 -15.92 1.96 -20.46
N THR A 91 -15.61 2.12 -21.74
CA THR A 91 -15.30 1.00 -22.64
C THR A 91 -14.05 1.24 -23.46
N GLY A 92 -13.38 0.17 -23.87
CA GLY A 92 -12.28 0.22 -24.85
C GLY A 92 -11.16 1.15 -24.41
N LYS A 93 -10.80 2.14 -25.26
CA LYS A 93 -9.72 3.09 -24.98
C LYS A 93 -10.01 3.99 -23.77
N ALA A 94 -11.27 4.36 -23.54
CA ALA A 94 -11.62 5.20 -22.40
C ALA A 94 -11.44 4.46 -21.06
N LEU A 95 -11.77 3.16 -21.01
CA LEU A 95 -11.50 2.35 -19.82
C LEU A 95 -9.99 2.17 -19.57
N ALA A 96 -9.20 2.06 -20.62
CA ALA A 96 -7.74 1.98 -20.49
C ALA A 96 -7.13 3.31 -20.00
N ALA A 97 -7.49 4.43 -20.64
CA ALA A 97 -6.84 5.72 -20.42
C ALA A 97 -7.42 6.54 -19.25
N GLU A 98 -8.74 6.52 -19.06
CA GLU A 98 -9.43 7.47 -18.18
C GLU A 98 -9.88 6.85 -16.86
N ARG A 99 -9.71 5.53 -16.65
CA ARG A 99 -10.23 4.87 -15.44
C ARG A 99 -9.74 5.50 -14.15
N SER A 100 -8.47 5.88 -14.12
CA SER A 100 -7.83 6.46 -12.94
C SER A 100 -8.41 7.84 -12.63
N TYR A 101 -8.55 8.69 -13.65
CA TYR A 101 -9.17 10.00 -13.48
C TYR A 101 -10.64 9.91 -13.15
N HIS A 102 -11.37 8.93 -13.68
CA HIS A 102 -12.78 8.74 -13.39
C HIS A 102 -13.01 8.52 -11.89
N VAL A 103 -12.34 7.55 -11.26
CA VAL A 103 -12.57 7.26 -9.83
C VAL A 103 -12.03 8.31 -8.86
N MET A 104 -11.19 9.22 -9.36
CA MET A 104 -10.76 10.42 -8.63
C MET A 104 -11.74 11.59 -8.79
N GLY A 105 -12.79 11.46 -9.62
CA GLY A 105 -13.70 12.56 -9.93
C GLY A 105 -13.06 13.62 -10.84
N LEU A 106 -12.05 13.24 -11.64
CA LEU A 106 -11.32 14.10 -12.56
C LEU A 106 -11.68 13.86 -14.04
N TYR A 107 -12.62 12.96 -14.32
CA TYR A 107 -13.17 12.67 -15.65
C TYR A 107 -14.64 12.28 -15.52
N ARG A 108 -15.51 12.83 -16.38
CA ARG A 108 -16.99 12.68 -16.29
C ARG A 108 -17.51 12.99 -14.89
N ARG A 109 -16.94 14.04 -14.26
CA ARG A 109 -17.13 14.38 -12.84
C ARG A 109 -18.60 14.55 -12.50
N ARG A 110 -19.37 15.24 -13.35
CA ARG A 110 -20.79 15.54 -13.09
C ARG A 110 -21.63 14.29 -12.83
N GLU A 111 -21.44 13.24 -13.62
CA GLU A 111 -22.18 11.97 -13.47
C GLU A 111 -21.78 11.27 -12.16
N LEU A 112 -20.46 11.15 -11.90
CA LEU A 112 -19.96 10.51 -10.71
C LEU A 112 -20.37 11.24 -9.43
N THR A 113 -20.33 12.57 -9.43
CA THR A 113 -20.73 13.37 -8.27
C THR A 113 -22.21 13.25 -7.96
N ALA A 114 -23.06 13.15 -9.00
CA ALA A 114 -24.48 12.90 -8.82
C ALA A 114 -24.71 11.53 -8.15
N ALA A 115 -24.11 10.46 -8.70
CA ALA A 115 -24.20 9.12 -8.14
C ALA A 115 -23.68 9.03 -6.69
N ALA A 116 -22.57 9.73 -6.39
CA ALA A 116 -22.00 9.80 -5.05
C ALA A 116 -22.94 10.50 -4.06
N ARG A 117 -23.54 11.65 -4.45
CA ARG A 117 -24.51 12.38 -3.62
C ARG A 117 -25.75 11.55 -3.32
N GLU A 118 -26.29 10.87 -4.34
CA GLU A 118 -27.43 9.96 -4.17
C GLU A 118 -27.10 8.81 -3.22
N THR A 119 -25.91 8.21 -3.38
CA THR A 119 -25.43 7.14 -2.49
C THR A 119 -25.26 7.63 -1.05
N LEU A 120 -24.62 8.79 -0.83
CA LEU A 120 -24.48 9.38 0.51
C LEU A 120 -25.84 9.74 1.12
N ALA A 121 -26.77 10.26 0.34
CA ALA A 121 -28.13 10.56 0.80
C ALA A 121 -28.86 9.28 1.24
N ALA A 122 -28.75 8.19 0.47
CA ALA A 122 -29.33 6.90 0.80
C ALA A 122 -28.69 6.28 2.05
N ILE A 123 -27.36 6.38 2.20
CA ILE A 123 -26.65 5.95 3.41
C ILE A 123 -27.17 6.76 4.60
N ARG A 124 -27.16 8.09 4.51
CA ARG A 124 -27.63 9.00 5.57
C ARG A 124 -29.05 8.68 6.03
N ALA A 125 -29.96 8.47 5.08
CA ALA A 125 -31.36 8.15 5.37
C ALA A 125 -31.50 6.84 6.15
N SER A 126 -30.58 5.89 5.92
CA SER A 126 -30.57 4.57 6.56
C SER A 126 -29.81 4.50 7.88
N LEU A 127 -29.17 5.59 8.32
CA LEU A 127 -28.36 5.56 9.53
C LEU A 127 -29.23 5.23 10.76
N PRO A 128 -28.84 4.21 11.55
CA PRO A 128 -29.69 3.64 12.60
C PRO A 128 -29.74 4.51 13.87
N ALA A 129 -28.73 5.34 14.11
CA ALA A 129 -28.60 6.15 15.32
C ALA A 129 -28.35 7.63 14.99
N ASP A 130 -28.97 8.53 15.76
CA ASP A 130 -28.80 9.98 15.59
C ASP A 130 -27.36 10.42 15.86
N SER A 131 -26.66 9.79 16.80
CA SER A 131 -25.25 10.08 17.08
C SER A 131 -24.34 9.77 15.87
N THR A 132 -24.61 8.67 15.16
CA THR A 132 -23.92 8.34 13.91
C THR A 132 -24.29 9.32 12.81
N ARG A 133 -25.56 9.76 12.74
CA ARG A 133 -26.03 10.77 11.77
C ARG A 133 -25.38 12.13 11.98
N VAL A 134 -25.21 12.58 13.22
CA VAL A 134 -24.50 13.83 13.53
C VAL A 134 -23.04 13.76 13.08
N ARG A 135 -22.35 12.65 13.34
CA ARG A 135 -20.96 12.45 12.87
C ARG A 135 -20.87 12.39 11.34
N PHE A 136 -21.83 11.74 10.70
CA PHE A 136 -21.93 11.70 9.24
C PHE A 136 -22.13 13.10 8.66
N ASP A 137 -23.08 13.87 9.19
CA ASP A 137 -23.36 15.22 8.73
C ASP A 137 -22.19 16.17 8.96
N HIS A 138 -21.46 16.02 10.07
CA HIS A 138 -20.24 16.78 10.29
C HIS A 138 -19.18 16.56 9.20
N LEU A 139 -19.04 15.34 8.68
CA LEU A 139 -18.04 15.01 7.65
C LEU A 139 -18.53 15.34 6.24
N PHE A 140 -19.75 14.93 5.91
CA PHE A 140 -20.24 14.94 4.53
C PHE A 140 -21.20 16.09 4.23
N ARG A 141 -21.73 16.78 5.26
CA ARG A 141 -22.67 17.90 5.13
C ARG A 141 -22.47 19.02 6.17
N PRO A 142 -21.25 19.48 6.47
CA PRO A 142 -21.01 20.41 7.57
C PRO A 142 -21.76 21.75 7.44
N GLN A 143 -22.13 22.15 6.22
CA GLN A 143 -22.86 23.38 5.92
C GLN A 143 -24.16 23.10 5.13
N GLY A 144 -24.70 21.89 5.22
CA GLY A 144 -25.87 21.46 4.45
C GLY A 144 -25.55 20.98 3.02
N GLU A 145 -24.43 21.41 2.45
CA GLU A 145 -23.90 20.98 1.15
C GLU A 145 -23.09 19.68 1.23
N TRP A 146 -23.17 18.85 0.18
CA TRP A 146 -22.46 17.58 0.13
C TRP A 146 -20.97 17.74 -0.18
N ILE A 147 -20.13 17.12 0.64
CA ILE A 147 -18.70 16.88 0.36
C ILE A 147 -18.52 15.42 0.01
N ILE A 148 -18.07 15.11 -1.21
CA ILE A 148 -18.00 13.72 -1.71
C ILE A 148 -16.57 13.22 -1.95
N ASP A 149 -15.61 14.12 -2.11
CA ASP A 149 -14.22 13.83 -2.44
C ASP A 149 -13.28 14.94 -1.95
N LEU A 150 -11.98 14.72 -2.18
CA LEU A 150 -10.91 15.65 -1.80
C LEU A 150 -11.11 17.05 -2.41
N HIS A 151 -11.62 17.12 -3.64
CA HIS A 151 -11.75 18.36 -4.39
C HIS A 151 -12.84 19.25 -3.77
N ASP A 152 -14.00 18.66 -3.44
CA ASP A 152 -15.09 19.35 -2.75
C ASP A 152 -14.67 19.78 -1.34
N ALA A 153 -13.94 18.93 -0.61
CA ALA A 153 -13.44 19.25 0.72
C ALA A 153 -12.45 20.43 0.70
N ALA A 154 -11.53 20.43 -0.26
CA ALA A 154 -10.56 21.50 -0.45
C ALA A 154 -11.22 22.81 -0.83
N LEU A 155 -12.23 22.77 -1.72
CA LEU A 155 -13.00 23.95 -2.10
C LEU A 155 -13.77 24.51 -0.91
N ALA A 156 -14.46 23.67 -0.14
CA ALA A 156 -15.21 24.10 1.04
C ALA A 156 -14.28 24.74 2.09
N TRP A 157 -13.10 24.16 2.32
CA TRP A 157 -12.08 24.73 3.21
C TRP A 157 -11.56 26.09 2.73
N ALA A 158 -11.37 26.25 1.42
CA ALA A 158 -10.92 27.51 0.83
C ALA A 158 -12.02 28.57 0.90
N GLN A 159 -13.27 28.21 0.60
CA GLN A 159 -14.44 29.10 0.67
C GLN A 159 -14.72 29.60 2.09
N SER A 160 -14.42 28.81 3.12
CA SER A 160 -14.53 29.26 4.51
C SER A 160 -13.56 30.38 4.87
N ARG A 161 -12.55 30.65 4.03
CA ARG A 161 -11.54 31.71 4.19
C ARG A 161 -11.67 32.82 3.16
N ALA A 162 -12.08 32.45 1.94
CA ALA A 162 -12.30 33.36 0.83
C ALA A 162 -13.60 32.97 0.08
N PRO A 163 -14.77 33.52 0.47
CA PRO A 163 -16.07 33.06 -0.03
C PRO A 163 -16.29 33.17 -1.54
N ARG A 164 -15.49 34.00 -2.24
CA ARG A 164 -15.57 34.19 -3.70
C ARG A 164 -14.78 33.16 -4.51
N ILE A 165 -14.00 32.31 -3.84
CA ILE A 165 -13.23 31.26 -4.53
C ILE A 165 -14.20 30.21 -5.09
N GLY A 166 -13.96 29.86 -6.36
CA GLY A 166 -14.66 28.81 -7.07
C GLY A 166 -13.82 28.31 -8.24
N TRP A 167 -14.21 27.16 -8.79
CA TRP A 167 -13.48 26.52 -9.90
C TRP A 167 -13.29 27.46 -11.10
N GLY A 168 -14.31 28.25 -11.46
CA GLY A 168 -14.22 29.20 -12.57
C GLY A 168 -13.22 30.34 -12.35
N THR A 169 -13.09 30.83 -11.11
CA THR A 169 -12.12 31.89 -10.77
C THR A 169 -10.69 31.35 -10.84
N VAL A 170 -10.47 30.18 -10.24
CA VAL A 170 -9.18 29.49 -10.27
C VAL A 170 -8.78 29.04 -11.68
N GLY A 171 -9.74 28.63 -12.51
CA GLY A 171 -9.48 28.22 -13.89
C GLY A 171 -8.89 29.35 -14.75
N ARG A 172 -9.39 30.58 -14.60
CA ARG A 172 -8.80 31.75 -15.27
C ARG A 172 -7.36 31.99 -14.81
N SER A 173 -7.12 31.87 -13.50
CA SER A 173 -5.80 32.01 -12.87
C SER A 173 -4.78 31.02 -13.43
N LEU A 174 -5.17 29.74 -13.52
CA LEU A 174 -4.32 28.68 -14.08
C LEU A 174 -4.08 28.88 -15.59
N ALA A 175 -5.08 29.32 -16.34
CA ALA A 175 -4.94 29.60 -17.76
C ALA A 175 -3.97 30.77 -18.03
N SER A 176 -4.04 31.85 -17.26
CA SER A 176 -3.09 32.98 -17.35
C SER A 176 -1.64 32.55 -17.11
N ALA A 177 -1.43 31.57 -16.23
CA ALA A 177 -0.12 30.99 -15.96
C ALA A 177 0.28 29.86 -16.94
N ARG A 178 -0.53 29.59 -17.98
CA ARG A 178 -0.34 28.52 -18.97
C ARG A 178 -0.33 27.10 -18.38
N TRP A 179 -0.99 26.92 -17.24
CA TRP A 179 -1.17 25.62 -16.58
C TRP A 179 -2.45 24.89 -16.98
N LEU A 180 -3.35 25.59 -17.68
CA LEU A 180 -4.60 25.06 -18.20
C LEU A 180 -4.85 25.67 -19.58
N ASP A 181 -5.13 24.84 -20.59
CA ASP A 181 -5.60 25.38 -21.86
C ASP A 181 -7.05 25.84 -21.66
N PRO A 182 -7.41 27.10 -21.98
CA PRO A 182 -8.80 27.57 -21.92
C PRO A 182 -9.79 26.71 -22.73
N ARG A 183 -9.30 25.88 -23.66
CA ARG A 183 -10.08 24.97 -24.50
C ARG A 183 -10.15 23.53 -23.97
N ASP A 184 -9.39 23.21 -22.92
CA ASP A 184 -9.33 21.84 -22.36
C ASP A 184 -10.48 21.60 -21.39
N SER A 185 -11.34 20.62 -21.73
CA SER A 185 -12.36 20.00 -20.86
C SER A 185 -13.31 20.97 -20.13
N PRO A 186 -14.39 20.48 -19.48
CA PRO A 186 -15.16 21.34 -18.58
C PRO A 186 -14.30 21.84 -17.42
N ALA A 187 -14.45 23.11 -17.01
CA ALA A 187 -13.68 23.68 -15.90
C ALA A 187 -13.83 22.88 -14.58
N GLU A 188 -14.97 22.20 -14.41
CA GLU A 188 -15.23 21.29 -13.29
C GLU A 188 -14.32 20.04 -13.27
N GLU A 189 -13.66 19.70 -14.37
CA GLU A 189 -12.71 18.59 -14.46
C GLU A 189 -11.27 19.09 -14.60
N ALA A 190 -11.04 20.05 -15.49
CA ALA A 190 -9.71 20.56 -15.80
C ALA A 190 -9.05 21.24 -14.60
N VAL A 191 -9.81 22.03 -13.84
CA VAL A 191 -9.28 22.79 -12.69
C VAL A 191 -8.90 21.88 -11.53
N PRO A 192 -9.77 20.97 -11.03
CA PRO A 192 -9.37 20.01 -10.00
C PRO A 192 -8.20 19.14 -10.43
N ARG A 193 -8.15 18.72 -11.71
CA ARG A 193 -7.03 17.92 -12.24
C ARG A 193 -5.71 18.68 -12.17
N ALA A 194 -5.70 19.95 -12.59
CA ALA A 194 -4.51 20.80 -12.53
C ALA A 194 -4.06 21.06 -11.07
N ILE A 195 -4.99 21.39 -10.17
CA ILE A 195 -4.66 21.64 -8.76
C ILE A 195 -4.16 20.37 -8.06
N TYR A 196 -4.75 19.22 -8.35
CA TYR A 196 -4.27 17.95 -7.82
C TYR A 196 -2.85 17.63 -8.35
N GLY A 197 -2.60 17.81 -9.65
CA GLY A 197 -1.27 17.66 -10.25
C GLY A 197 -0.21 18.57 -9.61
N LEU A 198 -0.56 19.83 -9.31
CA LEU A 198 0.31 20.76 -8.58
C LEU A 198 0.56 20.32 -7.13
N THR A 199 -0.43 19.70 -6.48
CA THR A 199 -0.31 19.15 -5.13
C THR A 199 0.67 17.97 -5.10
N VAL A 200 0.56 17.07 -6.09
CA VAL A 200 1.50 15.95 -6.28
C VAL A 200 2.90 16.51 -6.54
N LEU A 201 3.03 17.46 -7.46
CA LEU A 201 4.31 18.10 -7.77
C LEU A 201 4.95 18.74 -6.52
N ALA A 202 4.16 19.42 -5.69
CA ALA A 202 4.63 20.01 -4.44
C ALA A 202 5.19 18.96 -3.47
N ALA A 203 4.62 17.74 -3.46
CA ALA A 203 5.06 16.65 -2.62
C ALA A 203 6.28 15.90 -3.17
N THR A 204 6.43 15.81 -4.50
CA THR A 204 7.46 14.99 -5.16
C THR A 204 8.66 15.77 -5.67
N ASP A 205 8.48 17.03 -6.09
CA ASP A 205 9.54 17.90 -6.63
C ASP A 205 9.37 19.35 -6.17
N SER A 206 9.93 19.64 -5.00
CA SER A 206 9.90 20.99 -4.41
C SER A 206 10.58 22.06 -5.29
N ALA A 207 11.54 21.68 -6.14
CA ALA A 207 12.25 22.63 -6.99
C ALA A 207 11.39 23.03 -8.19
N ALA A 208 10.80 22.05 -8.88
CA ALA A 208 9.84 22.29 -9.95
C ALA A 208 8.64 23.08 -9.43
N PHE A 209 8.06 22.67 -8.30
CA PHE A 209 6.92 23.38 -7.69
C PHE A 209 7.24 24.85 -7.35
N ARG A 210 8.46 25.16 -6.88
CA ARG A 210 8.88 26.56 -6.66
C ARG A 210 8.88 27.38 -7.94
N ALA A 211 9.29 26.80 -9.06
CA ALA A 211 9.25 27.47 -10.37
C ALA A 211 7.80 27.77 -10.77
N VAL A 212 6.90 26.79 -10.64
CA VAL A 212 5.47 26.97 -10.92
C VAL A 212 4.86 28.09 -10.08
N ARG A 213 5.19 28.11 -8.79
CA ARG A 213 4.71 29.15 -7.89
C ARG A 213 5.18 30.54 -8.33
N ALA A 214 6.44 30.66 -8.78
CA ALA A 214 6.95 31.92 -9.31
C ALA A 214 6.23 32.33 -10.60
N ASP A 215 5.90 31.40 -11.48
CA ASP A 215 5.14 31.66 -12.70
C ASP A 215 3.73 32.17 -12.41
N LEU A 216 3.03 31.55 -11.45
CA LEU A 216 1.72 32.01 -10.99
C LEU A 216 1.79 33.47 -10.50
N TRP A 217 2.74 33.80 -9.63
CA TRP A 217 2.90 35.17 -9.11
C TRP A 217 3.28 36.18 -10.19
N ARG A 218 4.07 35.78 -11.20
CA ARG A 218 4.43 36.65 -12.33
C ARG A 218 3.26 36.90 -13.27
N ALA A 219 2.38 35.92 -13.45
CA ALA A 219 1.21 36.04 -14.31
C ALA A 219 0.15 36.96 -13.69
N ASP A 220 -0.23 36.70 -12.43
CA ASP A 220 -1.22 37.49 -11.68
C ASP A 220 -1.14 37.17 -10.18
N SER A 221 -0.94 38.19 -9.34
CA SER A 221 -0.73 38.03 -7.90
C SER A 221 -2.00 37.68 -7.12
N VAL A 222 -3.17 38.15 -7.57
CA VAL A 222 -4.46 37.81 -6.94
C VAL A 222 -4.81 36.38 -7.29
N ALA A 223 -4.68 36.03 -8.57
CA ALA A 223 -4.83 34.67 -9.09
C ALA A 223 -3.93 33.65 -8.38
N ALA A 224 -2.65 34.00 -8.17
CA ALA A 224 -1.70 33.15 -7.45
C ALA A 224 -2.14 32.89 -6.00
N THR A 225 -2.70 33.90 -5.33
CA THR A 225 -3.21 33.76 -3.97
C THR A 225 -4.35 32.75 -3.90
N GLU A 226 -5.29 32.79 -4.85
CA GLU A 226 -6.42 31.84 -4.89
C GLU A 226 -5.97 30.40 -5.15
N VAL A 227 -5.05 30.20 -6.11
CA VAL A 227 -4.46 28.88 -6.40
C VAL A 227 -3.73 28.33 -5.18
N LEU A 228 -2.91 29.15 -4.52
CA LEU A 228 -2.17 28.75 -3.32
C LEU A 228 -3.08 28.45 -2.13
N LEU A 229 -4.18 29.18 -1.98
CA LEU A 229 -5.18 28.89 -0.94
C LEU A 229 -5.86 27.55 -1.21
N LEU A 230 -6.16 27.22 -2.47
CA LEU A 230 -6.68 25.90 -2.84
C LEU A 230 -5.67 24.78 -2.56
N LEU A 231 -4.38 24.98 -2.89
CA LEU A 231 -3.32 24.00 -2.60
C LEU A 231 -3.16 23.74 -1.09
N ALA A 232 -3.31 24.78 -0.27
CA ALA A 232 -3.40 24.61 1.19
C ALA A 232 -4.66 23.80 1.57
N GLY A 233 -5.80 24.08 0.94
CA GLY A 233 -7.04 23.31 1.11
C GLY A 233 -6.88 21.83 0.78
N TYR A 234 -6.13 21.46 -0.27
CA TYR A 234 -5.84 20.05 -0.59
C TYR A 234 -5.03 19.39 0.52
N SER A 235 -3.96 20.03 1.00
CA SER A 235 -3.14 19.53 2.11
C SER A 235 -3.99 19.28 3.38
N GLU A 236 -4.87 20.21 3.71
CA GLU A 236 -5.77 20.12 4.86
C GLU A 236 -6.83 19.03 4.69
N SER A 237 -7.35 18.87 3.48
CA SER A 237 -8.42 17.92 3.16
C SER A 237 -7.96 16.47 3.07
N GLN A 238 -6.65 16.20 3.03
CA GLN A 238 -6.14 14.83 3.17
C GLN A 238 -6.58 14.20 4.50
N ARG A 239 -6.67 14.99 5.58
CA ARG A 239 -7.20 14.53 6.87
C ARG A 239 -8.69 14.19 6.79
N TRP A 240 -9.46 15.01 6.08
CA TRP A 240 -10.88 14.73 5.83
C TRP A 240 -11.08 13.40 5.11
N VAL A 241 -10.26 13.07 4.11
CA VAL A 241 -10.35 11.77 3.40
C VAL A 241 -10.10 10.60 4.35
N ALA A 242 -9.05 10.68 5.18
CA ALA A 242 -8.77 9.65 6.19
C ALA A 242 -9.91 9.52 7.21
N ASP A 243 -10.51 10.63 7.64
CA ASP A 243 -11.64 10.64 8.56
C ASP A 243 -12.92 10.08 7.95
N ALA A 244 -13.19 10.39 6.68
CA ALA A 244 -14.32 9.84 5.92
C ALA A 244 -14.19 8.32 5.75
N LEU A 245 -13.01 7.82 5.36
CA LEU A 245 -12.75 6.39 5.28
C LEU A 245 -12.88 5.73 6.66
N ARG A 246 -12.27 6.32 7.70
CA ARG A 246 -12.39 5.83 9.08
C ARG A 246 -13.84 5.79 9.55
N PHE A 247 -14.68 6.77 9.17
CA PHE A 247 -16.10 6.74 9.45
C PHE A 247 -16.74 5.48 8.85
N PHE A 248 -16.55 5.24 7.55
CA PHE A 248 -17.12 4.07 6.88
C PHE A 248 -16.56 2.74 7.38
N LEU A 249 -15.32 2.71 7.87
CA LEU A 249 -14.76 1.49 8.44
C LEU A 249 -15.31 1.19 9.83
N THR A 250 -15.48 2.21 10.68
CA THR A 250 -15.64 2.03 12.14
C THR A 250 -17.00 2.35 12.71
N GLN A 251 -17.78 3.22 12.06
CA GLN A 251 -19.08 3.62 12.58
C GLN A 251 -20.16 2.58 12.20
N PRO A 252 -21.20 2.41 13.03
CA PRO A 252 -22.24 1.42 12.77
C PRO A 252 -23.29 1.96 11.76
N TRP A 253 -22.86 2.25 10.54
CA TRP A 253 -23.72 2.86 9.51
C TRP A 253 -24.46 1.85 8.63
N ILE A 254 -24.09 0.57 8.68
CA ILE A 254 -24.72 -0.49 7.87
C ILE A 254 -25.96 -0.99 8.63
N PRO A 255 -27.17 -0.92 8.05
CA PRO A 255 -28.37 -1.40 8.72
C PRO A 255 -28.31 -2.92 8.99
N GLY A 256 -28.60 -3.32 10.22
CA GLY A 256 -28.62 -4.73 10.64
C GLY A 256 -28.61 -4.85 12.16
N GLY A 257 -29.71 -5.33 12.76
CA GLY A 257 -29.92 -5.26 14.20
C GLY A 257 -30.28 -3.85 14.69
N GLY A 258 -30.68 -3.70 15.96
CA GLY A 258 -31.17 -2.43 16.52
C GLY A 258 -30.16 -1.28 16.59
N GLN A 259 -28.85 -1.55 16.44
CA GLN A 259 -27.78 -0.54 16.53
C GLN A 259 -26.98 -0.36 15.22
N GLY A 260 -27.26 -1.14 14.17
CA GLY A 260 -26.43 -1.22 12.98
C GLY A 260 -25.08 -1.91 13.19
N ARG A 261 -24.28 -1.95 12.12
CA ARG A 261 -22.96 -2.61 12.10
C ARG A 261 -21.94 -1.76 11.34
N SER A 262 -20.67 -1.89 11.71
CA SER A 262 -19.56 -1.29 10.96
C SER A 262 -18.99 -2.26 9.93
N LEU A 263 -18.30 -1.75 8.91
CA LEU A 263 -17.60 -2.60 7.93
C LEU A 263 -16.47 -3.40 8.59
N ALA A 264 -15.81 -2.80 9.59
CA ALA A 264 -14.86 -3.50 10.46
C ALA A 264 -15.46 -4.72 11.15
N ASP A 265 -16.73 -4.67 11.57
CA ASP A 265 -17.38 -5.81 12.21
C ASP A 265 -17.69 -6.92 11.21
N TYR A 266 -18.06 -6.59 9.98
CA TYR A 266 -18.20 -7.58 8.90
C TYR A 266 -16.88 -8.29 8.61
N LEU A 267 -15.80 -7.52 8.50
CA LEU A 267 -14.45 -8.05 8.31
C LEU A 267 -14.03 -8.95 9.48
N ARG A 268 -14.14 -8.46 10.71
CA ARG A 268 -13.77 -9.24 11.90
C ARG A 268 -14.55 -10.54 11.98
N ASP A 269 -15.86 -10.52 11.79
CA ASP A 269 -16.69 -11.73 11.81
C ASP A 269 -16.27 -12.75 10.77
N ASP A 270 -15.94 -12.28 9.57
CA ASP A 270 -15.41 -13.14 8.52
C ASP A 270 -14.13 -13.84 8.97
N TRP A 271 -13.20 -13.08 9.55
CA TRP A 271 -11.95 -13.61 10.08
C TRP A 271 -12.13 -14.55 11.27
N ARG A 272 -13.06 -14.26 12.18
CA ARG A 272 -13.32 -15.15 13.34
C ARG A 272 -13.67 -16.57 12.88
N ARG A 273 -14.44 -16.69 11.78
CA ARG A 273 -14.87 -17.99 11.21
C ARG A 273 -13.71 -18.81 10.64
N VAL A 274 -12.60 -18.17 10.30
CA VAL A 274 -11.40 -18.82 9.76
C VAL A 274 -10.48 -19.31 10.89
N GLY A 275 -10.72 -18.90 12.15
CA GLY A 275 -9.95 -19.31 13.31
C GLY A 275 -8.56 -18.67 13.38
N THR A 276 -8.37 -17.57 12.67
CA THR A 276 -7.11 -16.81 12.68
C THR A 276 -7.01 -15.97 13.97
N SER A 277 -5.80 -15.83 14.52
CA SER A 277 -5.48 -14.88 15.61
C SER A 277 -5.85 -13.42 15.26
N THR A 278 -6.20 -13.17 13.98
CA THR A 278 -6.60 -11.89 13.40
C THR A 278 -7.95 -11.36 13.91
N ALA A 279 -8.81 -12.22 14.47
CA ALA A 279 -10.14 -11.85 14.97
C ALA A 279 -10.15 -10.78 16.08
N ALA A 280 -9.04 -10.65 16.80
CA ALA A 280 -8.84 -9.69 17.89
C ALA A 280 -7.98 -8.48 17.49
N ARG A 281 -7.64 -8.32 16.20
CA ARG A 281 -6.69 -7.29 15.77
C ARG A 281 -7.30 -5.89 15.72
N ALA A 282 -6.41 -4.92 15.96
CA ALA A 282 -6.68 -3.52 15.70
C ALA A 282 -6.96 -3.29 14.20
N LEU A 283 -7.76 -2.27 13.92
CA LEU A 283 -7.99 -1.83 12.55
C LEU A 283 -6.71 -1.18 12.03
N PRO A 284 -6.31 -1.45 10.76
CA PRO A 284 -5.16 -0.78 10.18
C PRO A 284 -5.41 0.72 10.12
N GLU A 285 -4.36 1.48 10.33
CA GLU A 285 -4.41 2.94 10.19
C GLU A 285 -4.59 3.31 8.70
N ILE A 286 -5.49 4.24 8.40
CA ILE A 286 -5.60 4.82 7.05
C ILE A 286 -4.67 6.03 6.96
N ARG A 287 -3.67 5.95 6.08
CA ARG A 287 -2.65 7.00 5.91
C ARG A 287 -2.78 7.63 4.52
N PRO A 288 -3.09 8.94 4.43
CA PRO A 288 -3.01 9.63 3.15
C PRO A 288 -1.58 9.60 2.61
N HIS A 289 -1.43 9.23 1.33
CA HIS A 289 -0.15 9.28 0.62
C HIS A 289 -0.39 9.65 -0.84
N LEU A 290 0.23 10.72 -1.33
CA LEU A 290 0.05 11.18 -2.71
C LEU A 290 0.87 10.31 -3.68
N PHE A 291 0.20 9.36 -4.32
CA PHE A 291 0.75 8.54 -5.41
C PHE A 291 0.60 9.24 -6.76
N GLY A 292 -0.37 10.14 -6.90
CA GLY A 292 -0.68 10.85 -8.15
C GLY A 292 -1.68 10.13 -9.05
N TYR A 293 -2.22 9.01 -8.59
CA TYR A 293 -3.24 8.19 -9.24
C TYR A 293 -3.98 7.37 -8.16
N PRO A 294 -5.17 6.79 -8.42
CA PRO A 294 -5.97 6.14 -7.38
C PRO A 294 -5.35 4.78 -7.01
N GLN A 295 -4.47 4.83 -6.01
CA GLN A 295 -3.73 3.69 -5.51
C GLN A 295 -3.92 3.59 -4.00
N ALA A 296 -3.99 2.37 -3.49
CA ALA A 296 -3.68 2.09 -2.11
C ALA A 296 -2.64 0.97 -2.05
N VAL A 297 -1.90 0.91 -0.95
CA VAL A 297 -0.89 -0.12 -0.72
C VAL A 297 -0.90 -0.52 0.76
N PRO A 298 -0.67 -1.82 1.06
CA PRO A 298 -0.66 -2.30 2.42
C PRO A 298 0.73 -2.09 3.01
N HIS A 299 0.78 -1.52 4.20
CA HIS A 299 2.00 -1.37 4.99
C HIS A 299 2.02 -2.47 6.06
N TYR A 300 2.88 -3.47 5.88
CA TYR A 300 2.90 -4.66 6.73
C TYR A 300 3.64 -4.42 8.05
N GLY A 301 2.91 -4.48 9.16
CA GLY A 301 3.50 -4.48 10.49
C GLY A 301 4.35 -5.73 10.73
N VAL A 302 5.38 -5.61 11.57
CA VAL A 302 6.21 -6.77 11.95
C VAL A 302 5.52 -7.53 13.09
N PRO A 303 5.17 -8.83 12.92
CA PRO A 303 4.68 -9.65 14.03
C PRO A 303 5.69 -9.68 15.18
N THR A 304 5.22 -9.62 16.44
CA THR A 304 6.09 -9.74 17.64
C THR A 304 6.99 -10.98 17.61
N ALA A 305 6.46 -12.12 17.14
CA ALA A 305 7.27 -13.34 17.00
C ALA A 305 8.42 -13.17 16.00
N LEU A 306 8.20 -12.45 14.90
CA LEU A 306 9.24 -12.14 13.91
C LEU A 306 10.20 -11.08 14.45
N PHE A 307 9.70 -10.03 15.11
CA PHE A 307 10.51 -8.97 15.71
C PHE A 307 11.60 -9.54 16.62
N ARG A 308 11.25 -10.51 17.47
CA ARG A 308 12.21 -11.19 18.36
C ARG A 308 13.28 -12.01 17.63
N ARG A 309 13.06 -12.33 16.35
CA ARG A 309 14.05 -12.98 15.48
C ARG A 309 14.90 -11.98 14.70
N LEU A 310 14.35 -10.80 14.45
CA LEU A 310 15.03 -9.74 13.70
C LEU A 310 15.93 -8.89 14.59
N VAL A 311 15.53 -8.62 15.83
CA VAL A 311 16.21 -7.66 16.70
C VAL A 311 16.58 -8.29 18.04
N ARG A 312 17.84 -8.10 18.42
CA ARG A 312 18.38 -8.49 19.73
C ARG A 312 18.78 -7.26 20.53
N ALA A 313 18.42 -7.23 21.80
CA ALA A 313 18.96 -6.25 22.76
C ALA A 313 20.28 -6.77 23.34
N ASP A 314 21.39 -6.06 23.07
CA ASP A 314 22.74 -6.53 23.39
C ASP A 314 23.18 -6.22 24.83
N ASN A 315 22.50 -5.29 25.53
CA ASN A 315 22.80 -4.93 26.91
C ASN A 315 21.54 -4.68 27.77
N GLN A 316 21.73 -4.49 29.08
CA GLN A 316 20.61 -4.28 30.02
C GLN A 316 19.85 -2.99 29.70
N SER A 317 20.53 -1.90 29.36
CA SER A 317 19.91 -0.64 28.93
C SER A 317 19.00 -0.83 27.71
N GLY A 318 19.42 -1.66 26.73
CA GLY A 318 18.61 -2.01 25.56
C GLY A 318 17.33 -2.76 25.93
N ARG A 319 17.44 -3.77 26.82
CA ARG A 319 16.28 -4.51 27.34
C ARG A 319 15.30 -3.59 28.09
N ASN A 320 15.84 -2.71 28.94
CA ASN A 320 15.04 -1.74 29.69
C ASN A 320 14.35 -0.76 28.72
N TRP A 321 15.07 -0.22 27.75
CA TRP A 321 14.52 0.70 26.76
C TRP A 321 13.37 0.06 25.98
N LEU A 322 13.54 -1.18 25.51
CA LEU A 322 12.50 -1.92 24.79
C LEU A 322 11.27 -2.18 25.65
N LYS A 323 11.45 -2.51 26.94
CA LYS A 323 10.35 -2.68 27.89
C LYS A 323 9.52 -1.39 28.07
N HIS A 324 10.16 -0.23 28.11
CA HIS A 324 9.48 1.05 28.33
C HIS A 324 8.84 1.63 27.07
N HIS A 325 9.49 1.50 25.91
CA HIS A 325 9.06 2.15 24.67
C HIS A 325 8.36 1.21 23.68
N GLY A 326 8.54 -0.10 23.82
CA GLY A 326 7.94 -1.13 22.98
C GLY A 326 8.60 -1.34 21.61
N GLU A 327 8.22 -2.44 20.95
CA GLU A 327 8.77 -2.90 19.66
C GLU A 327 8.53 -1.88 18.53
N ALA A 328 7.31 -1.31 18.48
CA ALA A 328 6.94 -0.29 17.50
C ALA A 328 7.84 0.96 17.54
N SER A 329 8.31 1.35 18.73
CA SER A 329 9.23 2.48 18.88
C SER A 329 10.64 2.14 18.38
N LEU A 330 11.11 0.90 18.58
CA LEU A 330 12.39 0.45 18.03
C LEU A 330 12.36 0.37 16.49
N LEU A 331 11.26 -0.14 15.92
CA LEU A 331 11.06 -0.18 14.46
C LEU A 331 11.04 1.22 13.84
N ARG A 332 10.40 2.20 14.51
CA ARG A 332 10.49 3.62 14.11
C ARG A 332 11.91 4.16 14.20
N ALA A 333 12.67 3.77 15.23
CA ALA A 333 14.07 4.15 15.35
C ALA A 333 14.89 3.59 14.17
N LEU A 334 14.79 2.29 13.85
CA LEU A 334 15.52 1.67 12.73
C LEU A 334 15.36 2.42 11.39
N ARG A 335 14.18 2.97 11.12
CA ARG A 335 13.90 3.77 9.91
C ARG A 335 14.61 5.13 9.86
N ARG A 336 15.16 5.58 10.99
CA ARG A 336 15.93 6.82 11.15
C ARG A 336 17.44 6.58 11.19
N LEU A 337 17.90 5.34 11.04
CA LEU A 337 19.33 5.08 10.84
C LEU A 337 19.86 5.88 9.63
N PRO A 338 21.17 6.09 9.52
CA PRO A 338 21.76 6.61 8.30
C PRO A 338 21.36 5.75 7.10
N ALA A 339 20.92 6.38 6.00
CA ALA A 339 20.49 5.66 4.81
C ALA A 339 21.63 4.89 4.11
N GLY A 340 22.89 5.16 4.48
CA GLY A 340 24.07 4.65 3.81
C GLY A 340 24.34 5.36 2.49
N ASP A 341 25.23 4.78 1.68
CA ASP A 341 25.48 5.26 0.31
C ASP A 341 24.22 5.14 -0.55
N THR A 342 23.97 6.16 -1.36
CA THR A 342 22.84 6.24 -2.30
C THR A 342 23.13 5.51 -3.61
N SER A 343 24.39 5.14 -3.86
CA SER A 343 24.78 4.32 -5.01
C SER A 343 24.05 2.96 -5.00
N LEU A 344 23.72 2.44 -6.18
CA LEU A 344 23.14 1.12 -6.31
C LEU A 344 24.26 0.08 -6.16
N VAL A 345 24.20 -0.73 -5.10
CA VAL A 345 25.15 -1.83 -4.88
C VAL A 345 24.43 -3.16 -5.11
N LEU A 346 24.97 -3.96 -6.03
CA LEU A 346 24.50 -5.31 -6.32
C LEU A 346 25.56 -6.33 -5.89
N LEU A 347 25.14 -7.30 -5.08
CA LEU A 347 25.93 -8.48 -4.76
C LEU A 347 25.64 -9.54 -5.82
N GLN A 348 26.65 -9.92 -6.59
CA GLN A 348 26.53 -10.98 -7.60
C GLN A 348 27.05 -12.30 -7.04
N PHE A 349 26.22 -13.35 -7.13
CA PHE A 349 26.59 -14.70 -6.74
C PHE A 349 26.09 -15.69 -7.80
N GLY A 350 27.00 -16.16 -8.66
CA GLY A 350 26.63 -16.99 -9.81
C GLY A 350 25.70 -16.22 -10.76
N SER A 351 24.50 -16.76 -11.02
CA SER A 351 23.45 -16.09 -11.80
C SER A 351 22.54 -15.18 -10.97
N GLU A 352 22.72 -15.13 -9.64
CA GLU A 352 21.89 -14.33 -8.75
C GLU A 352 22.46 -12.92 -8.57
N ALA A 353 21.57 -11.93 -8.57
CA ALA A 353 21.91 -10.56 -8.21
C ALA A 353 21.01 -10.10 -7.05
N ILE A 354 21.63 -9.73 -5.92
CA ILE A 354 20.93 -9.26 -4.73
C ILE A 354 21.27 -7.79 -4.52
N ARG A 355 20.24 -6.96 -4.35
CA ARG A 355 20.43 -5.54 -4.09
C ARG A 355 20.75 -5.30 -2.62
N LEU A 356 21.93 -4.77 -2.34
CA LEU A 356 22.28 -4.32 -1.00
C LEU A 356 21.55 -3.00 -0.70
N THR A 357 20.89 -2.93 0.47
CA THR A 357 20.14 -1.74 0.90
C THR A 357 20.19 -1.57 2.41
N SER A 358 19.63 -0.48 2.92
CA SER A 358 19.48 -0.20 4.35
C SER A 358 17.99 -0.14 4.72
N VAL A 359 17.67 -0.28 6.02
CA VAL A 359 16.28 -0.12 6.48
C VAL A 359 15.67 1.23 6.05
N PRO A 360 16.32 2.39 6.25
CA PRO A 360 15.78 3.69 5.85
C PRO A 360 15.59 3.82 4.33
N ARG A 361 16.50 3.26 3.53
CA ARG A 361 16.39 3.30 2.07
C ARG A 361 15.24 2.41 1.59
N GLN A 362 15.20 1.15 2.01
CA GLN A 362 14.13 0.24 1.65
C GLN A 362 12.76 0.74 2.12
N SER A 363 12.67 1.34 3.31
CA SER A 363 11.41 1.91 3.83
C SER A 363 10.90 3.11 3.04
N ARG A 364 11.76 3.80 2.28
CA ARG A 364 11.38 4.92 1.41
C ARG A 364 11.05 4.46 -0.01
N GLU A 365 11.74 3.45 -0.50
CA GLU A 365 11.59 2.93 -1.86
C GLU A 365 10.47 1.89 -1.98
N SER A 366 10.16 1.17 -0.89
CA SER A 366 9.10 0.17 -0.86
C SER A 366 7.74 0.84 -0.69
N LEU A 367 6.86 0.68 -1.69
CA LEU A 367 5.48 1.14 -1.59
C LEU A 367 4.70 0.39 -0.50
N ASN A 368 5.00 -0.89 -0.28
CA ASN A 368 4.30 -1.72 0.72
C ASN A 368 4.89 -1.59 2.14
N GLY A 369 5.70 -0.55 2.37
CA GLY A 369 6.48 -0.38 3.59
C GLY A 369 7.61 -1.41 3.75
N PHE A 370 8.40 -1.25 4.80
CA PHE A 370 9.44 -2.21 5.21
C PHE A 370 9.70 -2.05 6.72
N LEU A 371 9.58 -3.16 7.47
CA LEU A 371 9.69 -3.17 8.93
C LEU A 371 8.77 -2.11 9.58
N GLU A 372 7.51 -2.07 9.15
CA GLU A 372 6.56 -1.09 9.67
C GLU A 372 6.22 -1.38 11.15
N PRO A 373 6.04 -0.34 11.98
CA PRO A 373 5.74 -0.50 13.39
C PRO A 373 4.33 -1.07 13.67
N GLY A 374 3.48 -1.12 12.64
CA GLY A 374 2.12 -1.64 12.71
C GLY A 374 1.47 -1.58 11.33
N ASP A 375 0.37 -2.32 11.19
CA ASP A 375 -0.38 -2.40 9.94
C ASP A 375 -1.02 -1.05 9.59
N ALA A 376 -0.90 -0.65 8.33
CA ALA A 376 -1.57 0.51 7.78
C ALA A 376 -1.95 0.29 6.32
N ILE A 377 -2.85 1.12 5.81
CA ILE A 377 -3.17 1.21 4.39
C ILE A 377 -2.84 2.64 3.97
N ALA A 378 -1.79 2.78 3.16
CA ALA A 378 -1.47 4.06 2.54
C ALA A 378 -2.34 4.21 1.30
N ILE A 379 -3.07 5.32 1.17
CA ILE A 379 -4.04 5.54 0.10
C ILE A 379 -3.93 6.93 -0.48
N ASP A 380 -4.08 7.03 -1.80
CA ASP A 380 -4.15 8.31 -2.48
C ASP A 380 -5.40 9.09 -2.03
N PRO A 381 -5.25 10.29 -1.44
CA PRO A 381 -6.40 11.05 -1.00
C PRO A 381 -7.28 11.53 -2.16
N GLY A 382 -6.78 11.55 -3.39
CA GLY A 382 -7.57 11.81 -4.59
C GLY A 382 -8.59 10.72 -4.91
N TYR A 383 -8.46 9.52 -4.32
CA TYR A 383 -9.45 8.46 -4.48
C TYR A 383 -10.68 8.76 -3.62
N SER A 384 -11.85 9.00 -4.24
CA SER A 384 -13.09 9.33 -3.50
C SER A 384 -13.40 8.28 -2.42
N PRO A 385 -13.73 8.67 -1.17
CA PRO A 385 -13.97 7.73 -0.08
C PRO A 385 -14.99 6.63 -0.39
N LEU A 386 -16.07 6.92 -1.12
CA LEU A 386 -17.06 5.90 -1.48
C LEU A 386 -16.50 4.85 -2.44
N LEU A 387 -15.68 5.27 -3.41
CA LEU A 387 -15.10 4.40 -4.44
C LEU A 387 -13.88 3.65 -3.91
N ALA A 388 -13.17 4.24 -2.96
CA ALA A 388 -12.00 3.68 -2.30
C ALA A 388 -12.32 2.55 -1.32
N LEU A 389 -13.58 2.37 -0.89
CA LEU A 389 -13.94 1.35 0.10
C LEU A 389 -13.62 -0.07 -0.36
N GLY A 390 -13.88 -0.39 -1.64
CA GLY A 390 -13.46 -1.66 -2.25
C GLY A 390 -11.95 -1.88 -2.10
N THR A 391 -11.17 -0.87 -2.49
CA THR A 391 -9.71 -0.90 -2.41
C THR A 391 -9.20 -1.04 -0.98
N VAL A 392 -9.77 -0.32 -0.02
CA VAL A 392 -9.38 -0.43 1.39
C VAL A 392 -9.66 -1.83 1.94
N VAL A 393 -10.81 -2.42 1.59
CA VAL A 393 -11.12 -3.80 1.99
C VAL A 393 -10.14 -4.79 1.34
N HIS A 394 -9.80 -4.57 0.06
CA HIS A 394 -8.81 -5.35 -0.69
C HIS A 394 -7.44 -5.31 -0.03
N GLU A 395 -6.90 -4.12 0.26
CA GLU A 395 -5.59 -3.97 0.92
C GLU A 395 -5.57 -4.58 2.33
N TRP A 396 -6.70 -4.58 3.02
CA TRP A 396 -6.81 -5.28 4.30
C TRP A 396 -6.65 -6.79 4.15
N GLN A 397 -7.13 -7.38 3.06
CA GLN A 397 -6.93 -8.81 2.81
C GLN A 397 -5.44 -9.12 2.61
N HIS A 398 -4.70 -8.24 1.93
CA HIS A 398 -3.24 -8.36 1.80
C HIS A 398 -2.55 -8.33 3.15
N LEU A 399 -2.93 -7.40 4.04
CA LEU A 399 -2.40 -7.35 5.41
C LEU A 399 -2.63 -8.68 6.16
N VAL A 400 -3.84 -9.23 6.07
CA VAL A 400 -4.17 -10.50 6.73
C VAL A 400 -3.39 -11.67 6.13
N PHE A 401 -3.32 -11.74 4.81
CA PHE A 401 -2.58 -12.76 4.06
C PHE A 401 -1.10 -12.76 4.46
N ARG A 402 -0.45 -11.59 4.37
CA ARG A 402 0.98 -11.44 4.68
C ARG A 402 1.26 -11.71 6.15
N GLN A 403 0.41 -11.25 7.05
CA GLN A 403 0.65 -11.47 8.46
C GLN A 403 0.53 -12.95 8.85
N GLN A 404 -0.43 -13.69 8.27
CA GLN A 404 -0.54 -15.13 8.50
C GLN A 404 0.70 -15.88 8.00
N GLN A 405 1.21 -15.49 6.82
CA GLN A 405 2.44 -16.00 6.24
C GLN A 405 3.64 -15.76 7.17
N LEU A 406 3.83 -14.53 7.64
CA LEU A 406 4.94 -14.16 8.53
C LEU A 406 4.83 -14.83 9.91
N GLU A 407 3.63 -15.00 10.46
CA GLU A 407 3.43 -15.72 11.72
C GLU A 407 3.73 -17.22 11.58
N ALA A 408 3.32 -17.85 10.47
CA ALA A 408 3.65 -19.25 10.19
C ALA A 408 5.16 -19.44 10.03
N PHE A 409 5.80 -18.56 9.26
CA PHE A 409 7.25 -18.50 9.10
C PHE A 409 7.97 -18.36 10.45
N SER A 410 7.55 -17.40 11.28
CA SER A 410 8.16 -17.15 12.59
C SER A 410 8.09 -18.36 13.53
N ARG A 411 7.01 -19.15 13.45
CA ARG A 411 6.85 -20.40 14.23
C ARG A 411 7.71 -21.54 13.69
N ALA A 412 7.99 -21.55 12.39
CA ALA A 412 8.80 -22.59 11.74
C ALA A 412 10.31 -22.33 11.88
N LEU A 413 10.73 -21.11 12.20
CA LEU A 413 12.13 -20.79 12.42
C LEU A 413 12.72 -21.59 13.60
N PRO A 414 13.91 -22.20 13.43
CA PRO A 414 14.60 -22.92 14.50
C PRO A 414 14.75 -22.09 15.79
N ALA A 415 14.82 -22.74 16.95
CA ALA A 415 15.02 -22.05 18.21
C ALA A 415 16.35 -21.29 18.25
N HIS A 416 17.39 -21.83 17.62
CA HIS A 416 18.72 -21.23 17.53
C HIS A 416 18.69 -19.92 16.71
N GLU A 417 19.33 -18.88 17.24
CA GLU A 417 19.49 -17.57 16.60
C GLU A 417 20.32 -17.71 15.32
N SER A 418 19.67 -17.87 14.17
CA SER A 418 20.32 -17.60 12.88
C SER A 418 20.50 -16.08 12.78
N PRO A 419 21.73 -15.57 12.59
CA PRO A 419 21.95 -14.15 12.43
C PRO A 419 21.52 -13.63 11.04
N VAL A 420 21.04 -14.53 10.16
CA VAL A 420 20.43 -14.24 8.86
C VAL A 420 18.98 -14.72 8.89
N VAL A 421 18.05 -13.83 8.52
CA VAL A 421 16.61 -14.09 8.42
C VAL A 421 16.16 -13.90 6.98
N GLU A 422 15.84 -15.01 6.31
CA GLU A 422 15.28 -14.99 4.95
C GLU A 422 13.75 -14.90 5.00
N LEU A 423 13.20 -13.73 4.72
CA LEU A 423 11.75 -13.52 4.72
C LEU A 423 11.11 -14.18 3.49
N PRO A 424 9.97 -14.88 3.64
CA PRO A 424 9.27 -15.45 2.50
C PRO A 424 8.82 -14.35 1.54
N GLY A 425 8.89 -14.62 0.23
CA GLY A 425 8.29 -13.76 -0.79
C GLY A 425 6.76 -13.84 -0.78
N ILE A 426 6.08 -12.84 -1.34
CA ILE A 426 4.63 -12.91 -1.54
C ILE A 426 4.36 -13.62 -2.87
N GLU A 427 3.41 -14.55 -2.89
CA GLU A 427 2.91 -15.19 -4.11
C GLU A 427 1.85 -14.30 -4.75
N PRO A 428 2.17 -13.50 -5.80
CA PRO A 428 1.32 -12.37 -6.22
C PRO A 428 -0.06 -12.83 -6.72
N TYR A 429 -0.13 -13.87 -7.54
CA TYR A 429 -1.42 -14.38 -8.05
C TYR A 429 -2.33 -14.91 -6.93
N LEU A 430 -1.75 -15.51 -5.89
CA LEU A 430 -2.53 -16.02 -4.77
C LEU A 430 -2.97 -14.90 -3.84
N ALA A 431 -2.08 -13.96 -3.53
CA ALA A 431 -2.37 -12.81 -2.68
C ALA A 431 -3.44 -11.91 -3.32
N GLU A 432 -3.26 -11.50 -4.59
CA GLU A 432 -4.25 -10.69 -5.31
C GLU A 432 -5.57 -11.45 -5.46
N GLY A 433 -5.53 -12.72 -5.87
CA GLY A 433 -6.74 -13.52 -5.99
C GLY A 433 -7.53 -13.65 -4.70
N PHE A 434 -6.81 -13.82 -3.60
CA PHE A 434 -7.41 -13.87 -2.27
C PHE A 434 -8.06 -12.54 -1.88
N ALA A 435 -7.36 -11.42 -2.14
CA ALA A 435 -7.83 -10.08 -1.86
C ALA A 435 -9.08 -9.72 -2.68
N GLU A 436 -9.05 -9.95 -3.98
CA GLU A 436 -10.17 -9.74 -4.90
C GLU A 436 -11.41 -10.55 -4.49
N TRP A 437 -11.26 -11.86 -4.29
CA TRP A 437 -12.38 -12.75 -3.96
C TRP A 437 -12.98 -12.44 -2.60
N SER A 438 -12.14 -12.18 -1.60
CA SER A 438 -12.62 -11.87 -0.25
C SER A 438 -13.32 -10.51 -0.22
N THR A 439 -12.81 -9.53 -0.96
CA THR A 439 -13.43 -8.19 -1.08
C THR A 439 -14.83 -8.27 -1.68
N ASP A 440 -14.99 -8.93 -2.82
CA ASP A 440 -16.29 -9.10 -3.48
C ASP A 440 -17.30 -9.74 -2.53
N ARG A 441 -16.88 -10.79 -1.81
CA ARG A 441 -17.74 -11.52 -0.88
C ARG A 441 -18.11 -10.71 0.36
N ILE A 442 -17.16 -10.01 0.97
CA ILE A 442 -17.38 -9.22 2.20
C ILE A 442 -18.28 -8.02 1.89
N LEU A 443 -18.09 -7.38 0.75
CA LEU A 443 -18.87 -6.22 0.34
C LEU A 443 -20.19 -6.56 -0.36
N ALA A 444 -20.42 -7.80 -0.79
CA ALA A 444 -21.63 -8.19 -1.52
C ALA A 444 -22.95 -7.67 -0.90
N PRO A 445 -23.20 -7.75 0.42
CA PRO A 445 -24.43 -7.24 1.01
C PRO A 445 -24.57 -5.71 0.90
N LEU A 446 -23.44 -5.00 0.96
CA LEU A 446 -23.41 -3.54 0.84
C LEU A 446 -23.58 -3.13 -0.62
N ILE A 447 -22.92 -3.80 -1.55
CA ILE A 447 -22.97 -3.55 -3.00
C ILE A 447 -24.38 -3.78 -3.55
N ALA A 448 -25.11 -4.76 -3.03
CA ALA A 448 -26.50 -4.98 -3.39
C ALA A 448 -27.39 -3.76 -3.08
N ARG A 449 -27.05 -3.00 -2.03
CA ARG A 449 -27.78 -1.80 -1.61
C ARG A 449 -27.21 -0.50 -2.18
N TRP A 450 -25.90 -0.41 -2.29
CA TRP A 450 -25.15 0.75 -2.76
C TRP A 450 -24.09 0.29 -3.77
N PRO A 451 -24.47 0.10 -5.05
CA PRO A 451 -23.59 -0.47 -6.08
C PRO A 451 -22.30 0.34 -6.30
N LEU A 452 -22.34 1.65 -6.06
CA LEU A 452 -21.21 2.56 -6.23
C LEU A 452 -19.99 2.16 -5.39
N LEU A 453 -20.20 1.51 -4.24
CA LEU A 453 -19.12 1.13 -3.31
C LEU A 453 -18.10 0.16 -3.89
N ALA A 454 -18.46 -0.61 -4.93
CA ALA A 454 -17.56 -1.53 -5.61
C ALA A 454 -17.06 -1.00 -6.96
N LEU A 455 -17.57 0.13 -7.44
CA LEU A 455 -17.29 0.60 -8.79
C LEU A 455 -15.78 0.78 -9.02
N GLY A 456 -15.06 1.36 -8.06
CA GLY A 456 -13.63 1.62 -8.17
C GLY A 456 -12.82 0.35 -8.48
N GLU A 457 -12.98 -0.69 -7.65
CA GLU A 457 -12.25 -1.95 -7.85
C GLU A 457 -12.72 -2.75 -9.06
N LEU A 458 -14.03 -2.79 -9.31
CA LEU A 458 -14.54 -3.46 -10.51
C LEU A 458 -14.01 -2.81 -11.79
N GLN A 459 -13.92 -1.48 -11.81
CA GLN A 459 -13.34 -0.72 -12.92
C GLN A 459 -11.84 -0.98 -13.09
N LYS A 460 -11.07 -1.01 -11.99
CA LYS A 460 -9.64 -1.37 -12.02
C LYS A 460 -9.45 -2.76 -12.60
N ARG A 461 -10.14 -3.76 -12.06
CA ARG A 461 -10.05 -5.16 -12.51
C ARG A 461 -10.47 -5.34 -13.97
N ALA A 462 -11.53 -4.66 -14.41
CA ALA A 462 -11.96 -4.69 -15.81
C ALA A 462 -10.92 -4.05 -16.75
N GLY A 463 -10.31 -2.93 -16.34
CA GLY A 463 -9.24 -2.28 -17.10
C GLY A 463 -7.98 -3.14 -17.22
N LEU A 464 -7.53 -3.72 -16.10
CA LEU A 464 -6.36 -4.62 -16.07
C LEU A 464 -6.58 -5.87 -16.92
N ALA A 465 -7.75 -6.50 -16.81
CA ALA A 465 -8.10 -7.67 -17.63
C ALA A 465 -8.13 -7.37 -19.14
N GLN A 466 -8.46 -6.13 -19.53
CA GLN A 466 -8.44 -5.68 -20.92
C GLN A 466 -7.01 -5.43 -21.43
N GLU A 467 -6.13 -4.89 -20.58
CA GLU A 467 -4.74 -4.58 -20.91
C GLU A 467 -3.85 -5.82 -20.96
N ASN A 468 -4.00 -6.70 -19.98
CA ASN A 468 -3.24 -7.93 -19.86
C ASN A 468 -4.14 -9.03 -19.28
N ALA A 469 -4.52 -9.98 -20.14
CA ALA A 469 -5.31 -11.13 -19.72
C ALA A 469 -4.56 -12.06 -18.73
N GLU A 470 -3.26 -11.87 -18.49
CA GLU A 470 -2.48 -12.60 -17.49
C GLU A 470 -2.14 -11.75 -16.26
N ASP A 471 -2.79 -10.59 -16.10
CA ASP A 471 -2.64 -9.76 -14.92
C ASP A 471 -2.96 -10.53 -13.64
N HIS A 472 -2.14 -10.32 -12.60
CA HIS A 472 -2.24 -11.02 -11.33
C HIS A 472 -3.57 -10.80 -10.59
N HIS A 473 -4.26 -9.67 -10.78
CA HIS A 473 -5.60 -9.46 -10.22
C HIS A 473 -6.62 -10.35 -10.93
N ALA A 474 -6.64 -10.33 -12.26
CA ALA A 474 -7.62 -11.07 -13.05
C ALA A 474 -7.45 -12.59 -12.93
N ILE A 475 -6.23 -13.09 -13.11
CA ILE A 475 -5.94 -14.53 -13.03
C ILE A 475 -5.95 -15.01 -11.59
N GLY A 476 -5.42 -14.23 -10.64
CA GLY A 476 -5.54 -14.55 -9.23
C GLY A 476 -6.99 -14.76 -8.81
N TYR A 477 -7.87 -13.82 -9.18
CA TYR A 477 -9.29 -13.92 -8.86
C TYR A 477 -9.93 -15.16 -9.47
N ALA A 478 -9.65 -15.47 -10.75
CA ALA A 478 -10.14 -16.67 -11.42
C ALA A 478 -9.65 -17.96 -10.71
N LEU A 479 -8.38 -18.00 -10.30
CA LEU A 479 -7.78 -19.11 -9.58
C LEU A 479 -8.50 -19.35 -8.24
N VAL A 480 -8.73 -18.30 -7.46
CA VAL A 480 -9.41 -18.42 -6.16
C VAL A 480 -10.88 -18.76 -6.33
N ARG A 481 -11.57 -18.21 -7.34
CA ARG A 481 -12.97 -18.59 -7.64
C ARG A 481 -13.12 -20.06 -8.01
N ALA A 482 -12.18 -20.62 -8.78
CA ALA A 482 -12.19 -22.05 -9.08
C ALA A 482 -12.02 -22.91 -7.82
N VAL A 483 -11.20 -22.47 -6.86
CA VAL A 483 -11.11 -23.14 -5.55
C VAL A 483 -12.44 -23.03 -4.80
N ALA A 484 -13.03 -21.82 -4.75
CA ALA A 484 -14.25 -21.55 -4.01
C ALA A 484 -15.47 -22.30 -4.54
N ALA A 485 -15.53 -22.59 -5.85
CA ALA A 485 -16.61 -23.35 -6.47
C ALA A 485 -16.66 -24.82 -6.00
N GLU A 486 -15.54 -25.37 -5.53
CA GLU A 486 -15.39 -26.79 -5.21
C GLU A 486 -15.33 -27.08 -3.70
N LEU A 487 -15.40 -26.04 -2.87
CA LEU A 487 -15.36 -26.13 -1.42
C LEU A 487 -16.73 -25.77 -0.82
N PRO A 488 -17.08 -26.37 0.34
CA PRO A 488 -18.44 -26.32 0.86
C PRO A 488 -18.86 -24.92 1.36
N ASP A 489 -17.90 -24.12 1.83
CA ASP A 489 -18.15 -22.79 2.35
C ASP A 489 -16.94 -21.85 2.18
N PRO A 490 -17.16 -20.52 2.24
CA PRO A 490 -16.07 -19.55 2.14
C PRO A 490 -14.97 -19.69 3.22
N PRO A 491 -15.28 -19.97 4.51
CA PRO A 491 -14.24 -20.21 5.50
C PRO A 491 -13.28 -21.36 5.15
N ALA A 492 -13.77 -22.44 4.52
CA ALA A 492 -12.94 -23.54 4.06
C ALA A 492 -11.97 -23.11 2.95
N THR A 493 -12.45 -22.31 2.00
CA THR A 493 -11.59 -21.67 0.98
C THR A 493 -10.52 -20.82 1.62
N THR A 494 -10.89 -19.86 2.48
CA THR A 494 -9.92 -18.97 3.14
C THR A 494 -8.87 -19.75 3.92
N ARG A 495 -9.28 -20.76 4.71
CA ARG A 495 -8.33 -21.60 5.47
C ARG A 495 -7.34 -22.33 4.57
N LEU A 496 -7.80 -22.85 3.42
CA LEU A 496 -6.95 -23.56 2.48
C LEU A 496 -5.93 -22.62 1.83
N LEU A 497 -6.38 -21.45 1.34
CA LEU A 497 -5.51 -20.46 0.69
C LEU A 497 -4.45 -19.94 1.66
N LEU A 498 -4.84 -19.56 2.88
CA LEU A 498 -3.92 -19.04 3.90
C LEU A 498 -2.93 -20.11 4.40
N ARG A 499 -3.34 -21.38 4.48
CA ARG A 499 -2.44 -22.48 4.85
C ARG A 499 -1.32 -22.67 3.82
N HIS A 500 -1.61 -22.41 2.56
CA HIS A 500 -0.70 -22.62 1.44
C HIS A 500 -0.24 -21.29 0.81
N ALA A 501 -0.23 -20.20 1.60
CA ALA A 501 0.18 -18.87 1.15
C ALA A 501 1.58 -18.86 0.52
N ASP A 502 2.50 -19.68 1.05
CA ASP A 502 3.88 -19.85 0.57
C ASP A 502 4.05 -20.95 -0.49
N GLN A 503 3.05 -21.82 -0.67
CA GLN A 503 3.18 -23.04 -1.47
C GLN A 503 1.88 -23.34 -2.24
N PRO A 504 1.60 -22.61 -3.34
CA PRO A 504 0.34 -22.74 -4.09
C PRO A 504 0.09 -24.16 -4.63
N THR A 505 1.14 -24.97 -4.83
CA THR A 505 1.05 -26.38 -5.22
C THR A 505 0.25 -27.23 -4.23
N GLY A 506 0.31 -26.89 -2.94
CA GLY A 506 -0.46 -27.56 -1.88
C GLY A 506 -1.97 -27.38 -2.02
N ILE A 507 -2.42 -26.24 -2.56
CA ILE A 507 -3.84 -25.98 -2.84
C ILE A 507 -4.36 -27.04 -3.82
N ALA A 508 -3.71 -27.18 -4.97
CA ALA A 508 -4.15 -28.11 -6.00
C ALA A 508 -4.08 -29.59 -5.56
N ALA A 509 -3.31 -29.91 -4.52
CA ALA A 509 -3.22 -31.25 -3.94
C ALA A 509 -4.38 -31.60 -2.99
N HIS A 510 -5.21 -30.61 -2.60
CA HIS A 510 -6.35 -30.83 -1.72
C HIS A 510 -7.35 -31.85 -2.31
N GLY A 511 -7.82 -32.80 -1.49
CA GLY A 511 -8.57 -33.97 -1.95
C GLY A 511 -9.84 -33.63 -2.73
N ALA A 512 -10.62 -32.63 -2.30
CA ALA A 512 -11.81 -32.18 -3.01
C ALA A 512 -11.47 -31.61 -4.40
N LEU A 513 -10.48 -30.71 -4.46
CA LEU A 513 -10.06 -30.04 -5.69
C LEU A 513 -9.46 -31.03 -6.69
N ARG A 514 -8.64 -31.98 -6.21
CA ARG A 514 -8.12 -33.08 -7.03
C ARG A 514 -9.23 -33.91 -7.68
N ARG A 515 -10.36 -34.11 -6.99
CA ARG A 515 -11.48 -34.87 -7.53
C ARG A 515 -12.28 -34.05 -8.54
N ALA A 516 -12.55 -32.79 -8.23
CA ALA A 516 -13.25 -31.88 -9.13
C ALA A 516 -12.51 -31.68 -10.45
N TRP A 517 -11.19 -31.48 -10.38
CA TRP A 517 -10.37 -31.12 -11.55
C TRP A 517 -9.75 -32.33 -12.24
N ARG A 518 -10.29 -33.54 -12.06
CA ARG A 518 -9.78 -34.76 -12.74
C ARG A 518 -9.80 -34.65 -14.27
N ALA A 519 -10.79 -33.94 -14.84
CA ALA A 519 -10.86 -33.70 -16.28
C ALA A 519 -9.66 -32.91 -16.84
N PHE A 520 -8.93 -32.20 -15.97
CA PHE A 520 -7.72 -31.46 -16.30
C PHE A 520 -6.45 -32.19 -15.86
N ALA A 521 -6.53 -33.48 -15.51
CA ALA A 521 -5.36 -34.29 -15.21
C ALA A 521 -4.41 -34.34 -16.42
N GLY A 522 -3.10 -34.20 -16.17
CA GLY A 522 -2.06 -34.21 -17.20
C GLY A 522 -1.93 -32.90 -18.00
N LYS A 523 -2.74 -31.87 -17.72
CA LYS A 523 -2.50 -30.55 -18.31
C LYS A 523 -1.20 -29.95 -17.78
N PRO A 524 -0.38 -29.32 -18.65
CA PRO A 524 0.90 -28.76 -18.24
C PRO A 524 0.71 -27.60 -17.27
N ASP A 525 1.67 -27.45 -16.36
CA ASP A 525 1.72 -26.31 -15.46
C ASP A 525 1.87 -25.01 -16.25
N ARG A 526 1.23 -23.94 -15.77
CA ARG A 526 1.38 -22.61 -16.35
C ARG A 526 2.47 -21.85 -15.60
N LEU A 527 3.32 -21.18 -16.36
CA LEU A 527 4.33 -20.27 -15.85
C LEU A 527 3.85 -18.86 -16.07
N PHE A 528 3.91 -18.05 -15.03
CA PHE A 528 3.51 -16.66 -15.09
C PHE A 528 4.66 -15.78 -14.64
N LEU A 529 4.84 -14.65 -15.34
CA LEU A 529 5.87 -13.68 -15.00
C LEU A 529 5.56 -13.02 -13.64
N VAL A 530 6.60 -12.85 -12.84
CA VAL A 530 6.59 -12.09 -11.59
C VAL A 530 7.83 -11.20 -11.52
N PRO A 531 7.74 -9.97 -10.98
CA PRO A 531 8.91 -9.14 -10.79
C PRO A 531 9.91 -9.82 -9.84
N ALA A 532 11.11 -10.12 -10.33
CA ALA A 532 12.21 -10.55 -9.47
C ALA A 532 12.78 -9.34 -8.74
N SER A 533 12.77 -9.40 -7.42
CA SER A 533 13.45 -8.44 -6.57
C SER A 533 13.93 -9.18 -5.34
N ARG A 534 15.24 -9.26 -5.15
CA ARG A 534 15.85 -9.76 -3.92
C ARG A 534 16.73 -8.68 -3.33
N ILE A 535 16.50 -8.39 -2.06
CA ILE A 535 17.24 -7.38 -1.31
C ILE A 535 17.96 -8.05 -0.15
N LEU A 536 19.08 -7.44 0.26
CA LEU A 536 19.80 -7.76 1.48
C LEU A 536 19.94 -6.47 2.30
N VAL A 537 19.48 -6.52 3.55
CA VAL A 537 19.78 -5.51 4.57
C VAL A 537 20.83 -6.14 5.49
N PRO A 538 22.04 -5.56 5.58
CA PRO A 538 23.12 -6.14 6.36
C PRO A 538 22.76 -6.18 7.85
N GLU A 539 23.50 -6.99 8.61
CA GLU A 539 23.41 -6.90 10.06
C GLU A 539 23.92 -5.52 10.52
N VAL A 540 23.20 -4.89 11.45
CA VAL A 540 23.54 -3.57 11.99
C VAL A 540 23.45 -3.60 13.50
N THR A 541 24.56 -3.30 14.18
CA THR A 541 24.57 -2.97 15.60
C THR A 541 24.49 -1.46 15.77
N PHE A 542 23.62 -0.98 16.65
CA PHE A 542 23.37 0.44 16.87
C PHE A 542 23.06 0.74 18.34
N THR A 543 23.26 2.00 18.74
CA THR A 543 22.82 2.54 20.03
C THR A 543 21.68 3.54 19.84
N ILE A 544 20.94 3.86 20.90
CA ILE A 544 19.94 4.93 20.91
C ILE A 544 20.31 5.97 21.96
N GLU A 545 20.37 7.24 21.56
CA GLU A 545 20.59 8.40 22.41
C GLU A 545 19.51 9.45 22.06
N ASP A 546 18.76 9.94 23.04
CA ASP A 546 17.65 10.89 22.85
C ASP A 546 16.64 10.49 21.75
N GLY A 547 16.42 9.19 21.57
CA GLY A 547 15.51 8.64 20.56
C GLY A 547 16.07 8.63 19.13
N LEU A 548 17.34 9.02 18.95
CA LEU A 548 18.07 8.96 17.68
C LEU A 548 19.01 7.74 17.67
N PRO A 549 18.95 6.89 16.63
CA PRO A 549 19.80 5.72 16.54
C PRO A 549 21.16 6.07 15.89
N ASN A 550 22.24 5.56 16.46
CA ASN A 550 23.60 5.72 15.93
C ASN A 550 24.21 4.35 15.60
N VAL A 551 24.70 4.18 14.36
CA VAL A 551 25.32 2.93 13.91
C VAL A 551 26.67 2.75 14.62
N VAL A 552 26.86 1.58 15.23
CA VAL A 552 28.14 1.16 15.84
C VAL A 552 28.94 0.31 14.85
N ASN A 553 28.28 -0.64 14.19
CA ASN A 553 28.90 -1.52 13.22
C ASN A 553 27.86 -2.01 12.21
N SER A 554 28.29 -2.31 10.98
CA SER A 554 27.50 -3.03 10.00
C SER A 554 28.34 -4.10 9.32
N ARG A 555 27.77 -5.30 9.13
CA ARG A 555 28.46 -6.41 8.47
C ARG A 555 27.49 -7.21 7.60
N ILE A 556 28.00 -7.72 6.49
CA ILE A 556 27.32 -8.70 5.65
C ILE A 556 27.77 -10.08 6.12
N LEU A 557 26.81 -10.94 6.41
CA LEU A 557 27.04 -12.32 6.79
C LEU A 557 26.94 -13.18 5.53
N ILE A 558 27.90 -14.10 5.36
CA ILE A 558 27.84 -15.05 4.25
C ILE A 558 27.18 -16.31 4.83
N PRO A 559 25.95 -16.67 4.43
CA PRO A 559 25.34 -17.88 4.93
C PRO A 559 26.24 -19.07 4.57
N PRO A 560 26.53 -19.99 5.51
CA PRO A 560 27.24 -21.22 5.17
C PRO A 560 26.42 -21.96 4.11
N ARG A 561 27.07 -22.38 3.02
CA ARG A 561 26.42 -23.12 1.91
C ARG A 561 25.46 -24.18 2.50
N SER A 562 24.18 -24.07 2.21
CA SER A 562 23.23 -25.14 2.47
C SER A 562 23.73 -26.38 1.72
N LYS A 563 24.14 -27.40 2.48
CA LYS A 563 24.48 -28.70 1.92
C LYS A 563 23.20 -29.33 1.37
N GLY A 564 23.01 -29.24 0.06
CA GLY A 564 22.13 -30.14 -0.71
C GLY A 564 20.66 -29.73 -0.81
N ALA A 565 20.30 -29.19 -1.96
CA ALA A 565 19.00 -29.45 -2.61
C ALA A 565 19.27 -29.51 -4.11
N HIS A 566 19.68 -30.68 -4.58
CA HIS A 566 19.66 -31.06 -5.99
C HIS A 566 18.35 -31.76 -6.30
#